data_AF-A0A399UGJ8-F1
#
_entry.id   AF-A0A399UGJ8-F1
#
_cell.length_a   1.000
_cell.length_b   1.000
_cell.length_c   1.000
_cell.angle_alpha   90.00
_cell.angle_beta   90.00
_cell.angle_gamma   90.00
#
_symmetry.space_group_name_H-M   'P 1'
#
loop_
_entity.id
_entity.type
_entity.pdbx_description
1 polymer ?
#
loop_
_entity_poly.entity_id
_entity_poly.type
_entity_poly.pdbx_seq_one_letter_code
_entity_poly.pdbx_strand_id
1 'polypeptide(L)'
;MGKALSPEATQNERAAAYEAAYNNRARVPGHPAILDRWRKDSLRVIDARRPETLEYGPSERQKMEWFDAGPGAPVAVFMHGGYWQALDRGWFAWAAPALLEHGISVAVPGYDLAPGVTVGKIISQMRDATEFVRARSGKRPLVFGHSVGGHMAAGMLSEGRARAALAISGVFDLEPLVHTSLNEALGLDAPVARALSPIHWPAPNGATPGGTTLDCWVGGDESNEFVRQSREMAAAWGGKGADTHVEIVEGADHFTVLDPLADPNSPMVKRLVELATAE
;
A
#
# COMPACT_ATOMS: atom_id res chain seq x y z
N MET A 1 -1.37 -22.37 12.05
CA MET A 1 -0.21 -21.89 12.84
C MET A 1 1.08 -22.31 12.15
N GLY A 2 1.69 -21.46 11.33
CA GLY A 2 3.09 -21.65 10.92
C GLY A 2 4.00 -21.26 12.07
N LYS A 3 4.82 -22.20 12.57
CA LYS A 3 5.85 -21.91 13.58
C LYS A 3 6.83 -20.87 13.03
N ALA A 4 7.29 -19.95 13.89
CA ALA A 4 8.47 -19.17 13.60
C ALA A 4 9.63 -20.13 13.25
N LEU A 5 10.43 -19.76 12.24
CA LEU A 5 11.55 -20.58 11.80
C LEU A 5 12.52 -20.82 12.96
N SER A 6 12.97 -22.07 13.13
CA SER A 6 13.99 -22.41 14.12
C SER A 6 15.25 -21.56 13.89
N PRO A 7 15.92 -21.07 14.94
CA PRO A 7 17.24 -20.45 14.83
C PRO A 7 18.27 -21.34 14.12
N GLU A 8 18.06 -22.66 14.13
CA GLU A 8 18.93 -23.67 13.53
C GLU A 8 18.59 -24.01 12.06
N ALA A 9 17.56 -23.40 11.47
CA ALA A 9 17.20 -23.66 10.08
C ALA A 9 18.36 -23.36 9.13
N THR A 10 18.56 -24.19 8.12
CA THR A 10 19.51 -23.93 7.05
C THR A 10 19.08 -22.73 6.19
N GLN A 11 20.00 -22.17 5.41
CA GLN A 11 19.69 -21.07 4.50
C GLN A 11 18.63 -21.48 3.45
N ASN A 12 18.68 -22.73 2.97
CA ASN A 12 17.71 -23.24 1.99
C ASN A 12 16.31 -23.41 2.62
N GLU A 13 16.22 -23.89 3.85
CA GLU A 13 14.95 -24.02 4.56
C GLU A 13 14.32 -22.64 4.83
N ARG A 14 15.15 -21.64 5.20
CA ARG A 14 14.69 -20.25 5.34
C ARG A 14 14.17 -19.68 4.01
N ALA A 15 14.92 -19.86 2.93
CA ALA A 15 14.52 -19.39 1.60
C ALA A 15 13.18 -20.02 1.15
N ALA A 16 13.03 -21.35 1.30
CA ALA A 16 11.79 -22.04 0.97
C ALA A 16 10.60 -21.58 1.83
N ALA A 17 10.83 -21.30 3.11
CA ALA A 17 9.79 -20.78 3.99
C ALA A 17 9.38 -19.34 3.61
N TYR A 18 10.33 -18.47 3.25
CA TYR A 18 10.03 -17.14 2.74
C TYR A 18 9.26 -17.22 1.41
N GLU A 19 9.68 -18.09 0.49
CA GLU A 19 8.98 -18.30 -0.78
C GLU A 19 7.50 -18.66 -0.54
N ALA A 20 7.23 -19.63 0.34
CA ALA A 20 5.87 -20.01 0.69
C ALA A 20 5.07 -18.89 1.40
N ALA A 21 5.76 -18.04 2.17
CA ALA A 21 5.14 -16.95 2.92
C ALA A 21 4.76 -15.74 2.04
N TYR A 22 5.53 -15.46 0.98
CA TYR A 22 5.29 -14.32 0.07
C TYR A 22 4.58 -14.71 -1.23
N ASN A 23 4.39 -16.00 -1.52
CA ASN A 23 3.63 -16.43 -2.68
C ASN A 23 2.11 -16.38 -2.46
N ASN A 24 1.55 -15.18 -2.43
CA ASN A 24 0.11 -14.95 -2.23
C ASN A 24 -0.77 -15.64 -3.29
N ARG A 25 -0.28 -15.75 -4.54
CA ARG A 25 -1.01 -16.42 -5.62
C ARG A 25 -1.18 -17.92 -5.40
N ALA A 26 -0.14 -18.59 -4.89
CA ALA A 26 -0.21 -20.00 -4.52
C ALA A 26 -1.14 -20.23 -3.32
N ARG A 27 -1.17 -19.28 -2.36
CA ARG A 27 -2.05 -19.34 -1.19
C ARG A 27 -3.52 -19.09 -1.50
N VAL A 28 -3.81 -18.33 -2.57
CA VAL A 28 -5.18 -18.00 -2.99
C VAL A 28 -5.40 -18.50 -4.42
N PRO A 29 -5.73 -19.78 -4.64
CA PRO A 29 -5.96 -20.32 -5.98
C PRO A 29 -7.05 -19.60 -6.78
N GLY A 30 -8.02 -18.97 -6.09
CA GLY A 30 -9.09 -18.17 -6.69
C GLY A 30 -8.69 -16.76 -7.14
N HIS A 31 -7.44 -16.33 -6.93
CA HIS A 31 -6.99 -14.97 -7.26
C HIS A 31 -7.26 -14.53 -8.71
N PRO A 32 -7.22 -15.39 -9.77
CA PRO A 32 -7.48 -14.92 -11.12
C PRO A 32 -8.88 -14.31 -11.29
N ALA A 33 -9.90 -14.92 -10.68
CA ALA A 33 -11.26 -14.40 -10.71
C ALA A 33 -11.40 -13.07 -9.94
N ILE A 34 -10.66 -12.92 -8.84
CA ILE A 34 -10.63 -11.68 -8.05
C ILE A 34 -9.97 -10.55 -8.84
N LEU A 35 -8.82 -10.82 -9.47
CA LEU A 35 -8.14 -9.85 -10.34
C LEU A 35 -9.02 -9.45 -11.53
N ASP A 36 -9.67 -10.41 -12.18
CA ASP A 36 -10.62 -10.14 -13.27
C ASP A 36 -11.79 -9.26 -12.80
N ARG A 37 -12.30 -9.49 -11.59
CA ARG A 37 -13.33 -8.63 -10.98
C ARG A 37 -12.81 -7.21 -10.79
N TRP A 38 -11.64 -7.02 -10.18
CA TRP A 38 -11.03 -5.69 -10.00
C TRP A 38 -10.87 -4.94 -11.33
N ARG A 39 -10.42 -5.64 -12.38
CA ARG A 39 -10.30 -5.01 -13.71
C ARG A 39 -11.65 -4.60 -14.27
N LYS A 40 -12.64 -5.49 -14.23
CA LYS A 40 -14.00 -5.21 -14.74
C LYS A 40 -14.65 -4.06 -13.99
N ASP A 41 -14.55 -4.06 -12.66
CA ASP A 41 -15.13 -3.00 -11.82
C ASP A 41 -14.44 -1.66 -12.03
N SER A 42 -13.12 -1.65 -12.15
CA SER A 42 -12.37 -0.43 -12.49
C SER A 42 -12.80 0.16 -13.84
N LEU A 43 -12.95 -0.68 -14.86
CA LEU A 43 -13.38 -0.22 -16.18
C LEU A 43 -14.80 0.37 -16.12
N ARG A 44 -15.71 -0.23 -15.35
CA ARG A 44 -17.06 0.34 -15.12
C ARG A 44 -16.99 1.70 -14.43
N VAL A 45 -16.15 1.83 -13.41
CA VAL A 45 -16.00 3.10 -12.68
C VAL A 45 -15.38 4.18 -13.57
N ILE A 46 -14.35 3.85 -14.36
CA ILE A 46 -13.73 4.78 -15.30
C ILE A 46 -14.74 5.27 -16.34
N ASP A 47 -15.55 4.38 -16.93
CA ASP A 47 -16.57 4.77 -17.90
C ASP A 47 -17.68 5.63 -17.29
N ALA A 48 -18.15 5.28 -16.08
CA ALA A 48 -19.22 5.98 -15.40
C ALA A 48 -18.80 7.35 -14.84
N ARG A 49 -17.59 7.45 -14.27
CA ARG A 49 -17.11 8.66 -13.57
C ARG A 49 -16.24 9.56 -14.44
N ARG A 50 -15.62 9.02 -15.50
CA ARG A 50 -14.71 9.73 -16.41
C ARG A 50 -13.67 10.56 -15.63
N PRO A 51 -12.83 9.92 -14.80
CA PRO A 51 -11.80 10.64 -14.04
C PRO A 51 -10.85 11.39 -14.98
N GLU A 52 -10.23 12.45 -14.46
CA GLU A 52 -9.16 13.14 -15.17
C GLU A 52 -7.88 12.31 -15.07
N THR A 53 -7.25 11.97 -16.20
CA THR A 53 -5.92 11.37 -16.18
C THR A 53 -4.87 12.47 -16.09
N LEU A 54 -4.15 12.50 -14.97
CA LEU A 54 -3.11 13.48 -14.68
C LEU A 54 -1.72 12.88 -14.86
N GLU A 55 -0.82 13.62 -15.50
CA GLU A 55 0.58 13.24 -15.67
C GLU A 55 1.41 13.89 -14.55
N TYR A 56 2.07 13.07 -13.72
CA TYR A 56 2.90 13.57 -12.63
C TYR A 56 4.41 13.36 -12.89
N GLY A 57 4.75 12.63 -13.95
CA GLY A 57 6.12 12.34 -14.33
C GLY A 57 6.25 11.92 -15.78
N PRO A 58 7.48 11.67 -16.26
CA PRO A 58 7.77 11.57 -17.69
C PRO A 58 7.44 10.24 -18.37
N SER A 59 7.16 9.16 -17.62
CA SER A 59 6.86 7.85 -18.21
C SER A 59 5.36 7.64 -18.39
N GLU A 60 4.98 6.75 -19.32
CA GLU A 60 3.58 6.37 -19.54
C GLU A 60 2.87 5.81 -18.31
N ARG A 61 3.64 5.28 -17.35
CA ARG A 61 3.11 4.75 -16.09
C ARG A 61 3.05 5.80 -14.98
N GLN A 62 3.75 6.92 -15.11
CA GLN A 62 3.71 8.06 -14.19
C GLN A 62 2.50 8.96 -14.45
N LYS A 63 1.32 8.32 -14.49
CA LYS A 63 0.00 8.92 -14.64
C LYS A 63 -0.88 8.49 -13.48
N MET A 64 -1.87 9.29 -13.12
CA MET A 64 -2.86 8.95 -12.11
C MET A 64 -4.28 9.22 -12.61
N GLU A 65 -5.23 8.40 -12.18
CA GLU A 65 -6.65 8.74 -12.34
C GLU A 65 -7.08 9.60 -11.15
N TRP A 66 -7.60 10.80 -11.43
CA TRP A 66 -8.10 11.75 -10.45
C TRP A 66 -9.62 11.75 -10.44
N PHE A 67 -10.19 11.32 -9.32
CA PHE A 67 -11.62 11.39 -9.06
C PHE A 67 -11.90 12.58 -8.14
N ASP A 68 -12.61 13.58 -8.66
CA ASP A 68 -12.88 14.82 -7.93
C ASP A 68 -14.18 14.75 -7.13
N ALA A 69 -14.12 15.07 -5.84
CA ALA A 69 -15.27 15.26 -4.96
C ALA A 69 -15.68 16.73 -4.81
N GLY A 70 -14.96 17.65 -5.46
CA GLY A 70 -15.31 19.07 -5.53
C GLY A 70 -14.34 20.00 -4.78
N PRO A 71 -14.57 21.31 -4.87
CA PRO A 71 -13.63 22.31 -4.36
C PRO A 71 -13.35 22.17 -2.87
N GLY A 72 -12.07 22.14 -2.50
CA GLY A 72 -11.65 22.08 -1.10
C GLY A 72 -11.80 20.71 -0.44
N ALA A 73 -12.24 19.68 -1.18
CA ALA A 73 -12.34 18.33 -0.66
C ALA A 73 -10.98 17.83 -0.08
N PRO A 74 -10.98 17.09 1.03
CA PRO A 74 -9.82 16.30 1.43
C PRO A 74 -9.47 15.30 0.32
N VAL A 75 -8.20 14.89 0.25
CA VAL A 75 -7.72 13.99 -0.79
C VAL A 75 -7.13 12.73 -0.16
N ALA A 76 -7.41 11.59 -0.79
CA ALA A 76 -6.78 10.31 -0.51
C ALA A 76 -6.01 9.81 -1.75
N VAL A 77 -4.83 9.23 -1.55
CA VAL A 77 -4.01 8.63 -2.61
C VAL A 77 -3.93 7.12 -2.39
N PHE A 78 -4.44 6.34 -3.35
CA PHE A 78 -4.37 4.88 -3.31
C PHE A 78 -3.16 4.35 -4.08
N MET A 79 -2.23 3.70 -3.37
CA MET A 79 -1.05 3.07 -3.96
C MET A 79 -1.30 1.57 -4.14
N HIS A 80 -1.22 1.09 -5.37
CA HIS A 80 -1.54 -0.31 -5.67
C HIS A 80 -0.43 -1.29 -5.26
N GLY A 81 -0.78 -2.58 -5.25
CA GLY A 81 0.14 -3.68 -4.96
C GLY A 81 0.81 -4.26 -6.21
N GLY A 82 1.20 -5.53 -6.15
CA GLY A 82 1.78 -6.27 -7.29
C GLY A 82 3.31 -6.44 -7.23
N TYR A 83 3.89 -6.47 -6.03
CA TYR A 83 5.33 -6.72 -5.80
C TYR A 83 6.28 -5.82 -6.61
N TRP A 84 5.87 -4.59 -6.90
CA TRP A 84 6.59 -3.65 -7.77
C TRP A 84 6.85 -4.17 -9.20
N GLN A 85 6.22 -5.27 -9.59
CA GLN A 85 6.50 -6.02 -10.83
C GLN A 85 5.28 -6.13 -11.74
N ALA A 86 4.07 -5.84 -11.25
CA ALA A 86 2.84 -6.08 -11.98
C ALA A 86 1.76 -5.03 -11.71
N LEU A 87 0.68 -5.14 -12.48
CA LEU A 87 -0.54 -4.33 -12.43
C LEU A 87 -0.32 -2.88 -12.86
N ASP A 88 -1.38 -2.10 -12.88
CA ASP A 88 -1.38 -0.68 -13.19
C ASP A 88 -2.59 0.02 -12.53
N ARG A 89 -2.60 1.35 -12.55
CA ARG A 89 -3.67 2.17 -11.97
C ARG A 89 -5.09 1.81 -12.46
N GLY A 90 -5.23 1.31 -13.68
CA GLY A 90 -6.51 0.94 -14.27
C GLY A 90 -7.11 -0.35 -13.69
N TRP A 91 -6.42 -1.03 -12.77
CA TRP A 91 -6.97 -2.16 -12.02
C TRP A 91 -7.67 -1.73 -10.73
N PHE A 92 -7.53 -0.47 -10.30
CA PHE A 92 -7.91 -0.04 -8.96
C PHE A 92 -8.81 1.19 -8.89
N ALA A 93 -9.35 1.66 -10.03
CA ALA A 93 -10.36 2.72 -10.03
C ALA A 93 -11.60 2.37 -9.20
N TRP A 94 -11.92 1.07 -9.04
CA TRP A 94 -13.01 0.60 -8.19
C TRP A 94 -12.87 0.94 -6.70
N ALA A 95 -11.67 1.30 -6.22
CA ALA A 95 -11.43 1.67 -4.83
C ALA A 95 -11.82 3.13 -4.52
N ALA A 96 -12.15 3.94 -5.53
CA ALA A 96 -12.46 5.36 -5.37
C ALA A 96 -13.93 5.67 -4.95
N PRO A 97 -14.97 5.03 -5.51
CA PRO A 97 -16.36 5.44 -5.32
C PRO A 97 -16.81 5.61 -3.87
N ALA A 98 -16.43 4.68 -3.00
CA ALA A 98 -16.85 4.72 -1.59
C ALA A 98 -16.34 5.98 -0.86
N LEU A 99 -15.11 6.42 -1.13
CA LEU A 99 -14.56 7.66 -0.56
C LEU A 99 -15.17 8.92 -1.22
N LEU A 100 -15.47 8.85 -2.52
CA LEU A 100 -16.14 9.95 -3.23
C LEU A 100 -17.54 10.24 -2.66
N GLU A 101 -18.26 9.19 -2.24
CA GLU A 101 -19.57 9.34 -1.58
C GLU A 101 -19.48 10.07 -0.23
N HIS A 102 -18.32 10.04 0.41
CA HIS A 102 -18.01 10.82 1.63
C HIS A 102 -17.36 12.18 1.35
N GLY A 103 -17.35 12.63 0.09
CA GLY A 103 -16.81 13.94 -0.27
C GLY A 103 -15.27 14.01 -0.27
N ILE A 104 -14.58 12.87 -0.44
CA ILE A 104 -13.12 12.78 -0.47
C ILE A 104 -12.68 12.54 -1.91
N SER A 105 -11.86 13.44 -2.47
CA SER A 105 -11.25 13.22 -3.79
C SER A 105 -10.22 12.08 -3.71
N VAL A 106 -10.12 11.26 -4.75
CA VAL A 106 -9.23 10.09 -4.77
C VAL A 106 -8.28 10.17 -5.96
N ALA A 107 -6.98 10.01 -5.70
CA ALA A 107 -5.97 9.83 -6.72
C ALA A 107 -5.49 8.38 -6.75
N VAL A 108 -5.44 7.77 -7.93
CA VAL A 108 -4.92 6.42 -8.16
C VAL A 108 -3.69 6.48 -9.08
N PRO A 109 -2.48 6.72 -8.56
CA PRO A 109 -1.26 6.74 -9.36
C PRO A 109 -0.84 5.34 -9.83
N GLY A 110 -0.33 5.28 -11.07
CA GLY A 110 0.52 4.19 -11.53
C GLY A 110 1.98 4.50 -11.26
N TYR A 111 2.87 3.54 -11.47
CA TYR A 111 4.33 3.70 -11.37
C TYR A 111 5.05 2.70 -12.27
N ASP A 112 6.30 2.98 -12.64
CA ASP A 112 7.14 2.05 -13.40
C ASP A 112 7.42 0.77 -12.61
N LEU A 113 7.79 -0.33 -13.27
CA LEU A 113 7.92 -1.64 -12.64
C LEU A 113 9.35 -2.18 -12.72
N ALA A 114 9.72 -2.98 -11.73
CA ALA A 114 10.89 -3.83 -11.78
C ALA A 114 10.69 -4.96 -12.82
N PRO A 115 11.74 -5.41 -13.53
CA PRO A 115 13.14 -4.98 -13.41
C PRO A 115 13.47 -3.69 -14.21
N GLY A 116 12.50 -3.06 -14.89
CA GLY A 116 12.74 -1.87 -15.71
C GLY A 116 13.27 -0.67 -14.92
N VAL A 117 12.92 -0.57 -13.63
CA VAL A 117 13.47 0.38 -12.67
C VAL A 117 13.68 -0.29 -11.30
N THR A 118 14.52 0.28 -10.45
CA THR A 118 14.74 -0.23 -9.08
C THR A 118 13.57 0.10 -8.16
N VAL A 119 13.38 -0.67 -7.09
CA VAL A 119 12.35 -0.38 -6.05
C VAL A 119 12.53 1.04 -5.47
N GLY A 120 13.76 1.47 -5.24
CA GLY A 120 14.06 2.85 -4.81
C GLY A 120 13.57 3.92 -5.79
N LYS A 121 13.67 3.67 -7.10
CA LYS A 121 13.14 4.58 -8.12
C LYS A 121 11.61 4.60 -8.11
N ILE A 122 10.96 3.46 -7.90
CA ILE A 122 9.49 3.37 -7.79
C ILE A 122 8.98 4.16 -6.59
N ILE A 123 9.63 4.03 -5.44
CA ILE A 123 9.32 4.83 -4.24
C ILE A 123 9.49 6.32 -4.54
N SER A 124 10.55 6.72 -5.26
CA SER A 124 10.72 8.11 -5.72
C SER A 124 9.57 8.59 -6.58
N GLN A 125 9.03 7.76 -7.47
CA GLN A 125 7.88 8.13 -8.30
C GLN A 125 6.61 8.31 -7.45
N MET A 126 6.44 7.55 -6.37
CA MET A 126 5.33 7.76 -5.43
C MET A 126 5.50 9.02 -4.58
N ARG A 127 6.74 9.42 -4.28
CA ARG A 127 7.02 10.75 -3.70
C ARG A 127 6.54 11.83 -4.67
N ASP A 128 6.94 11.76 -5.93
CA ASP A 128 6.57 12.74 -6.96
C ASP A 128 5.04 12.82 -7.15
N ALA A 129 4.35 11.67 -7.21
CA ALA A 129 2.88 11.61 -7.29
C ALA A 129 2.20 12.24 -6.05
N THR A 130 2.70 11.96 -4.84
CA THR A 130 2.15 12.50 -3.59
C THR A 130 2.35 14.02 -3.51
N GLU A 131 3.51 14.51 -3.94
CA GLU A 131 3.80 15.95 -4.01
C GLU A 131 2.94 16.65 -5.06
N PHE A 132 2.73 16.04 -6.22
CA PHE A 132 1.81 16.53 -7.25
C PHE A 132 0.40 16.71 -6.68
N VAL A 133 -0.11 15.69 -5.97
CA VAL A 133 -1.43 15.76 -5.31
C VAL A 133 -1.46 16.85 -4.25
N ARG A 134 -0.40 16.99 -3.44
CA ARG A 134 -0.31 18.06 -2.43
C ARG A 134 -0.35 19.45 -3.07
N ALA A 135 0.40 19.65 -4.15
CA ALA A 135 0.44 20.92 -4.87
C ALA A 135 -0.90 21.25 -5.51
N ARG A 136 -1.58 20.26 -6.12
CA ARG A 136 -2.90 20.44 -6.75
C ARG A 136 -4.00 20.76 -5.74
N SER A 137 -4.02 20.06 -4.61
CA SER A 137 -5.09 20.17 -3.61
C SER A 137 -4.84 21.24 -2.54
N GLY A 138 -3.59 21.70 -2.40
CA GLY A 138 -3.17 22.59 -1.32
C GLY A 138 -3.14 21.91 0.06
N LYS A 139 -3.36 20.59 0.13
CA LYS A 139 -3.46 19.82 1.38
C LYS A 139 -2.56 18.59 1.34
N ARG A 140 -2.03 18.19 2.49
CA ARG A 140 -1.39 16.87 2.62
C ARG A 140 -2.46 15.79 2.46
N PRO A 141 -2.29 14.82 1.56
CA PRO A 141 -3.28 13.78 1.38
C PRO A 141 -3.22 12.75 2.51
N LEU A 142 -4.33 12.04 2.72
CA LEU A 142 -4.29 10.69 3.28
C LEU A 142 -3.64 9.78 2.24
N VAL A 143 -2.72 8.91 2.64
CA VAL A 143 -2.19 7.87 1.74
C VAL A 143 -2.65 6.50 2.24
N PHE A 144 -3.03 5.64 1.33
CA PHE A 144 -3.38 4.27 1.67
C PHE A 144 -2.97 3.35 0.53
N GLY A 145 -2.73 2.09 0.82
CA GLY A 145 -2.26 1.20 -0.23
C GLY A 145 -2.23 -0.26 0.16
N HIS A 146 -2.22 -1.11 -0.86
CA HIS A 146 -2.29 -2.55 -0.74
C HIS A 146 -0.93 -3.19 -0.96
N SER A 147 -0.54 -4.15 -0.13
CA SER A 147 0.70 -4.91 -0.30
C SER A 147 1.92 -3.97 -0.31
N VAL A 148 2.68 -3.97 -1.39
CA VAL A 148 3.76 -2.98 -1.61
C VAL A 148 3.28 -1.52 -1.72
N GLY A 149 1.99 -1.29 -1.96
CA GLY A 149 1.38 0.02 -1.81
C GLY A 149 1.27 0.45 -0.34
N GLY A 150 1.06 -0.50 0.59
CA GLY A 150 1.09 -0.23 2.03
C GLY A 150 2.49 0.11 2.53
N HIS A 151 3.52 -0.50 1.93
CA HIS A 151 4.92 -0.10 2.11
C HIS A 151 5.13 1.37 1.72
N MET A 152 4.72 1.76 0.52
CA MET A 152 4.92 3.12 0.01
C MET A 152 4.08 4.15 0.77
N ALA A 153 2.88 3.78 1.23
CA ALA A 153 2.03 4.61 2.08
C ALA A 153 2.71 4.92 3.44
N ALA A 154 3.25 3.90 4.11
CA ALA A 154 4.05 4.11 5.31
C ALA A 154 5.25 5.02 5.00
N GLY A 155 5.94 4.77 3.88
CA GLY A 155 7.05 5.60 3.45
C GLY A 155 6.73 7.10 3.29
N MET A 156 5.60 7.41 2.65
CA MET A 156 5.15 8.79 2.49
C MET A 156 4.82 9.45 3.84
N LEU A 157 4.32 8.68 4.81
CA LEU A 157 4.06 9.19 6.16
C LEU A 157 5.37 9.47 6.91
N SER A 158 6.33 8.54 6.88
CA SER A 158 7.66 8.70 7.50
C SER A 158 8.38 9.97 7.02
N GLU A 159 8.24 10.29 5.73
CA GLU A 159 8.83 11.48 5.11
C GLU A 159 8.02 12.76 5.32
N GLY A 160 6.93 12.70 6.11
CA GLY A 160 6.09 13.84 6.40
C GLY A 160 5.36 14.35 5.15
N ARG A 161 5.04 13.51 4.17
CA ARG A 161 4.32 13.90 2.95
C ARG A 161 2.82 13.77 3.09
N ALA A 162 2.38 12.81 3.91
CA ALA A 162 0.98 12.50 4.16
C ALA A 162 0.47 13.07 5.51
N ARG A 163 -0.85 13.20 5.64
CA ARG A 163 -1.52 13.56 6.91
C ARG A 163 -1.81 12.34 7.81
N ALA A 164 -1.81 11.15 7.23
CA ALA A 164 -2.03 9.86 7.87
C ALA A 164 -1.76 8.77 6.83
N ALA A 165 -1.53 7.53 7.27
CA ALA A 165 -1.44 6.38 6.38
C ALA A 165 -2.31 5.21 6.84
N LEU A 166 -2.91 4.50 5.88
CA LEU A 166 -3.52 3.18 6.10
C LEU A 166 -2.87 2.16 5.16
N ALA A 167 -2.04 1.28 5.71
CA ALA A 167 -1.35 0.23 4.98
C ALA A 167 -2.15 -1.08 5.07
N ILE A 168 -2.61 -1.58 3.94
CA ILE A 168 -3.38 -2.82 3.83
C ILE A 168 -2.44 -3.93 3.38
N SER A 169 -2.21 -4.92 4.23
CA SER A 169 -1.37 -6.10 3.99
C SER A 169 0.05 -5.73 3.58
N GLY A 170 0.64 -4.72 4.23
CA GLY A 170 1.91 -4.13 3.84
C GLY A 170 3.12 -5.05 3.99
N VAL A 171 4.17 -4.77 3.20
CA VAL A 171 5.50 -5.39 3.35
C VAL A 171 6.46 -4.33 3.87
N PHE A 172 6.77 -4.36 5.17
CA PHE A 172 7.55 -3.33 5.87
C PHE A 172 9.02 -3.71 6.12
N ASP A 173 9.34 -5.00 6.00
CA ASP A 173 10.69 -5.53 5.99
C ASP A 173 10.93 -6.32 4.69
N LEU A 174 11.87 -5.82 3.88
CA LEU A 174 12.24 -6.36 2.58
C LEU A 174 13.40 -7.35 2.65
N GLU A 175 14.13 -7.45 3.78
CA GLU A 175 15.27 -8.36 3.91
C GLU A 175 14.90 -9.82 3.55
N PRO A 176 13.74 -10.36 3.97
CA PRO A 176 13.33 -11.70 3.57
C PRO A 176 13.20 -11.89 2.05
N LEU A 177 12.81 -10.84 1.32
CA LEU A 177 12.58 -10.92 -0.13
C LEU A 177 13.87 -11.23 -0.89
N VAL A 178 15.04 -10.86 -0.35
CA VAL A 178 16.36 -11.15 -0.94
C VAL A 178 16.55 -12.65 -1.20
N HIS A 179 15.86 -13.51 -0.46
CA HIS A 179 15.95 -14.96 -0.51
C HIS A 179 14.81 -15.63 -1.26
N THR A 180 13.99 -14.86 -1.99
CA THR A 180 12.83 -15.35 -2.75
C THR A 180 13.04 -15.19 -4.25
N SER A 181 12.25 -15.92 -5.04
CA SER A 181 12.20 -15.79 -6.50
C SER A 181 11.80 -14.39 -6.97
N LEU A 182 11.07 -13.63 -6.14
CA LEU A 182 10.75 -12.22 -6.42
C LEU A 182 12.02 -11.39 -6.65
N ASN A 183 13.13 -11.75 -6.00
CA ASN A 183 14.36 -10.98 -6.08
C ASN A 183 15.04 -11.03 -7.45
N GLU A 184 14.69 -12.00 -8.30
CA GLU A 184 15.18 -12.07 -9.68
C GLU A 184 14.86 -10.78 -10.45
N ALA A 185 13.69 -10.20 -10.22
CA ALA A 185 13.29 -8.92 -10.80
C ALA A 185 13.66 -7.71 -9.93
N LEU A 186 13.58 -7.84 -8.60
CA LEU A 186 13.78 -6.70 -7.68
C LEU A 186 15.25 -6.28 -7.56
N GLY A 187 16.19 -7.22 -7.70
CA GLY A 187 17.63 -6.96 -7.65
C GLY A 187 18.10 -6.40 -6.30
N LEU A 188 17.49 -6.82 -5.19
CA LEU A 188 17.84 -6.39 -3.84
C LEU A 188 19.05 -7.17 -3.32
N ASP A 189 19.98 -6.48 -2.69
CA ASP A 189 20.90 -7.04 -1.71
C ASP A 189 20.44 -6.70 -0.29
N ALA A 190 21.06 -7.29 0.73
CA ALA A 190 20.66 -7.06 2.12
C ALA A 190 20.76 -5.58 2.56
N PRO A 191 21.86 -4.84 2.26
CA PRO A 191 21.94 -3.41 2.57
C PRO A 191 20.83 -2.57 1.92
N VAL A 192 20.52 -2.80 0.64
CA VAL A 192 19.47 -2.08 -0.09
C VAL A 192 18.10 -2.47 0.44
N ALA A 193 17.83 -3.76 0.67
CA ALA A 193 16.58 -4.22 1.25
C ALA A 193 16.31 -3.53 2.59
N ARG A 194 17.30 -3.54 3.49
CA ARG A 194 17.22 -2.87 4.80
C ARG A 194 16.98 -1.37 4.67
N ALA A 195 17.71 -0.70 3.77
CA ALA A 195 17.55 0.73 3.54
C ALA A 195 16.16 1.07 2.98
N LEU A 196 15.54 0.15 2.25
CA LEU A 196 14.21 0.30 1.69
C LEU A 196 13.09 -0.23 2.60
N SER A 197 13.37 -0.78 3.78
CA SER A 197 12.39 -1.28 4.76
C SER A 197 11.84 -0.16 5.67
N PRO A 198 10.54 0.23 5.57
CA PRO A 198 9.94 1.28 6.40
C PRO A 198 10.01 1.02 7.90
N ILE A 199 10.10 -0.25 8.33
CA ILE A 199 10.28 -0.59 9.75
C ILE A 199 11.57 0.01 10.35
N HIS A 200 12.55 0.32 9.50
CA HIS A 200 13.81 0.97 9.89
C HIS A 200 13.84 2.49 9.66
N TRP A 201 12.81 3.05 9.03
CA TRP A 201 12.75 4.49 8.74
C TRP A 201 12.34 5.29 10.00
N PRO A 202 12.56 6.62 10.00
CA PRO A 202 12.11 7.48 11.09
C PRO A 202 10.59 7.36 11.30
N ALA A 203 10.17 7.06 12.52
CA ALA A 203 8.77 7.05 12.87
C ALA A 203 8.24 8.50 12.93
N PRO A 204 7.05 8.77 12.38
CA PRO A 204 6.44 10.10 12.46
C PRO A 204 5.96 10.34 13.90
N ASN A 205 6.67 11.21 14.63
CA ASN A 205 6.42 11.46 16.06
C ASN A 205 6.08 12.94 16.37
N GLY A 206 5.69 13.69 15.35
CA GLY A 206 5.36 15.13 15.46
C GLY A 206 6.57 16.07 15.42
N ALA A 207 7.80 15.54 15.36
CA ALA A 207 9.01 16.38 15.22
C ALA A 207 9.19 16.96 13.79
N THR A 208 8.52 16.38 12.79
CA THR A 208 8.54 16.85 11.40
C THR A 208 7.12 17.20 10.93
N PRO A 209 6.97 18.10 9.94
CA PRO A 209 5.66 18.40 9.37
C PRO A 209 5.02 17.15 8.75
N GLY A 210 3.75 16.88 9.06
CA GLY A 210 3.04 15.69 8.60
C GLY A 210 2.15 15.13 9.70
N GLY A 211 1.43 14.06 9.40
CA GLY A 211 0.70 13.31 10.42
C GLY A 211 1.54 12.28 11.15
N THR A 212 1.00 11.74 12.24
CA THR A 212 1.63 10.71 13.07
C THR A 212 0.90 9.38 13.05
N THR A 213 -0.27 9.28 12.42
CA THR A 213 -1.11 8.09 12.46
C THR A 213 -0.82 7.11 11.32
N LEU A 214 -0.45 5.87 11.67
CA LEU A 214 -0.34 4.72 10.78
C LEU A 214 -1.29 3.59 11.23
N ASP A 215 -2.25 3.27 10.38
CA ASP A 215 -3.10 2.10 10.54
C ASP A 215 -2.56 0.94 9.68
N CYS A 216 -2.25 -0.21 10.30
CA CYS A 216 -1.84 -1.44 9.62
C CYS A 216 -3.01 -2.44 9.60
N TRP A 217 -3.68 -2.59 8.46
CA TRP A 217 -4.77 -3.55 8.28
C TRP A 217 -4.24 -4.79 7.56
N VAL A 218 -4.64 -6.00 7.94
CA VAL A 218 -4.18 -7.24 7.30
C VAL A 218 -5.27 -8.31 7.33
N GLY A 219 -5.36 -9.15 6.30
CA GLY A 219 -6.29 -10.26 6.25
C GLY A 219 -5.92 -11.36 7.25
N GLY A 220 -6.92 -11.91 7.94
CA GLY A 220 -6.74 -12.96 8.93
C GLY A 220 -6.28 -14.30 8.35
N ASP A 221 -6.60 -14.56 7.07
CA ASP A 221 -6.27 -15.80 6.36
C ASP A 221 -5.01 -15.65 5.47
N GLU A 222 -4.28 -14.55 5.63
CA GLU A 222 -2.98 -14.34 4.97
C GLU A 222 -1.88 -15.28 5.48
N SER A 223 -0.67 -15.14 4.93
CA SER A 223 0.48 -15.81 5.54
C SER A 223 0.81 -15.18 6.89
N ASN A 224 1.38 -15.97 7.79
CA ASN A 224 1.85 -15.48 9.08
C ASN A 224 2.86 -14.33 8.92
N GLU A 225 3.55 -14.23 7.79
CA GLU A 225 4.54 -13.19 7.54
C GLU A 225 3.89 -11.82 7.33
N PHE A 226 2.80 -11.73 6.57
CA PHE A 226 2.06 -10.47 6.43
C PHE A 226 1.46 -10.01 7.77
N VAL A 227 0.90 -10.94 8.55
CA VAL A 227 0.37 -10.63 9.89
C VAL A 227 1.49 -10.18 10.84
N ARG A 228 2.64 -10.87 10.81
CA ARG A 228 3.82 -10.53 11.61
C ARG A 228 4.33 -9.14 11.25
N GLN A 229 4.54 -8.84 9.97
CA GLN A 229 5.06 -7.55 9.54
C GLN A 229 4.11 -6.39 9.89
N SER A 230 2.80 -6.55 9.73
CA SER A 230 1.83 -5.53 10.14
C SER A 230 1.89 -5.23 11.65
N ARG A 231 2.00 -6.27 12.48
CA ARG A 231 2.14 -6.12 13.95
C ARG A 231 3.47 -5.48 14.33
N GLU A 232 4.57 -5.94 13.75
CA GLU A 232 5.91 -5.44 14.06
C GLU A 232 6.10 -4.00 13.60
N MET A 233 5.55 -3.64 12.44
CA MET A 233 5.58 -2.28 11.94
C MET A 233 4.90 -1.31 12.90
N ALA A 234 3.67 -1.63 13.31
CA ALA A 234 2.92 -0.83 14.29
C ALA A 234 3.66 -0.75 15.63
N ALA A 235 4.16 -1.88 16.15
CA ALA A 235 4.92 -1.89 17.40
C ALA A 235 6.21 -1.06 17.33
N ALA A 236 6.97 -1.17 16.22
CA ALA A 236 8.24 -0.48 16.04
C ALA A 236 8.08 1.04 15.95
N TRP A 237 7.04 1.52 15.28
CA TRP A 237 6.75 2.95 15.18
C TRP A 237 6.00 3.49 16.40
N GLY A 238 5.07 2.72 16.96
CA GLY A 238 4.37 3.05 18.20
C GLY A 238 5.34 3.24 19.36
N GLY A 239 6.35 2.37 19.49
CA GLY A 239 7.43 2.51 20.47
C GLY A 239 8.32 3.75 20.27
N LYS A 240 8.19 4.45 19.14
CA LYS A 240 8.93 5.68 18.79
C LYS A 240 8.02 6.93 18.75
N GLY A 241 6.77 6.81 19.17
CA GLY A 241 5.84 7.94 19.32
C GLY A 241 4.89 8.18 18.14
N ALA A 242 4.82 7.29 17.15
CA ALA A 242 3.75 7.32 16.16
C ALA A 242 2.44 6.81 16.79
N ASP A 243 1.30 7.34 16.33
CA ASP A 243 -0.01 6.78 16.65
C ASP A 243 -0.26 5.59 15.73
N THR A 244 -0.37 4.38 16.28
CA THR A 244 -0.42 3.16 15.46
C THR A 244 -1.57 2.26 15.86
N HIS A 245 -2.23 1.70 14.86
CA HIS A 245 -3.31 0.74 15.02
C HIS A 245 -3.05 -0.51 14.16
N VAL A 246 -3.46 -1.69 14.65
CA VAL A 246 -3.43 -2.94 13.87
C VAL A 246 -4.83 -3.51 13.83
N GLU A 247 -5.34 -3.72 12.62
CA GLU A 247 -6.62 -4.38 12.38
C GLU A 247 -6.40 -5.71 11.66
N ILE A 248 -7.03 -6.78 12.14
CA ILE A 248 -7.05 -8.08 11.46
C ILE A 248 -8.43 -8.29 10.87
N VAL A 249 -8.53 -8.24 9.56
CA VAL A 249 -9.78 -8.45 8.82
C VAL A 249 -10.06 -9.95 8.77
N GLU A 250 -10.90 -10.42 9.70
CA GLU A 250 -11.22 -11.85 9.84
C GLU A 250 -11.76 -12.46 8.54
N GLY A 251 -11.26 -13.65 8.20
CA GLY A 251 -11.68 -14.40 7.00
C GLY A 251 -11.22 -13.81 5.66
N ALA A 252 -10.49 -12.68 5.66
CA ALA A 252 -9.93 -12.11 4.44
C ALA A 252 -8.55 -12.69 4.12
N ASP A 253 -8.33 -12.99 2.85
CA ASP A 253 -7.04 -13.31 2.27
C ASP A 253 -6.35 -12.05 1.71
N HIS A 254 -5.14 -12.21 1.17
CA HIS A 254 -4.33 -11.09 0.69
C HIS A 254 -5.00 -10.25 -0.41
N PHE A 255 -5.96 -10.81 -1.13
CA PHE A 255 -6.72 -10.11 -2.17
C PHE A 255 -8.07 -9.63 -1.62
N THR A 256 -8.83 -10.48 -0.95
CA THR A 256 -10.18 -10.13 -0.44
C THR A 256 -10.16 -9.13 0.71
N VAL A 257 -9.01 -8.88 1.35
CA VAL A 257 -8.80 -7.80 2.32
C VAL A 257 -9.16 -6.40 1.79
N LEU A 258 -9.18 -6.21 0.46
CA LEU A 258 -9.58 -4.95 -0.17
C LEU A 258 -11.09 -4.83 -0.40
N ASP A 259 -11.87 -5.91 -0.30
CA ASP A 259 -13.31 -5.91 -0.58
C ASP A 259 -14.10 -4.87 0.24
N PRO A 260 -13.74 -4.56 1.51
CA PRO A 260 -14.36 -3.47 2.26
C PRO A 260 -14.30 -2.10 1.58
N LEU A 261 -13.34 -1.84 0.69
CA LEU A 261 -13.23 -0.56 -0.04
C LEU A 261 -14.40 -0.33 -1.01
N ALA A 262 -15.17 -1.37 -1.36
CA ALA A 262 -16.33 -1.24 -2.23
C ALA A 262 -17.60 -0.78 -1.49
N ASP A 263 -17.64 -0.84 -0.16
CA ASP A 263 -18.79 -0.44 0.65
C ASP A 263 -18.50 0.86 1.40
N PRO A 264 -19.21 1.97 1.08
CA PRO A 264 -19.11 3.26 1.79
C PRO A 264 -19.32 3.16 3.30
N ASN A 265 -20.02 2.14 3.79
CA ASN A 265 -20.33 1.97 5.21
C ASN A 265 -19.41 0.99 5.92
N SER A 266 -18.44 0.39 5.21
CA SER A 266 -17.52 -0.57 5.80
C SER A 266 -16.65 0.08 6.88
N PRO A 267 -16.17 -0.70 7.87
CA PRO A 267 -15.24 -0.20 8.87
C PRO A 267 -13.99 0.44 8.26
N MET A 268 -13.46 -0.13 7.18
CA MET A 268 -12.27 0.38 6.51
C MET A 268 -12.53 1.75 5.87
N VAL A 269 -13.64 1.91 5.15
CA VAL A 269 -13.96 3.20 4.52
C VAL A 269 -14.24 4.26 5.57
N LYS A 270 -14.99 3.93 6.64
CA LYS A 270 -15.20 4.86 7.76
C LYS A 270 -13.88 5.31 8.38
N ARG A 271 -12.94 4.38 8.59
CA ARG A 271 -11.61 4.72 9.10
C ARG A 271 -10.82 5.61 8.15
N LEU A 272 -10.84 5.33 6.84
CA LEU A 272 -10.22 6.20 5.84
C LEU A 272 -10.85 7.60 5.85
N VAL A 273 -12.17 7.71 6.03
CA VAL A 273 -12.87 9.00 6.13
C VAL A 273 -12.41 9.78 7.36
N GLU A 274 -12.33 9.14 8.53
CA GLU A 274 -11.78 9.74 9.75
C GLU A 274 -10.37 10.26 9.54
N LEU A 275 -9.46 9.41 9.03
CA LEU A 275 -8.07 9.78 8.76
C LEU A 275 -7.95 10.89 7.70
N ALA A 276 -8.92 10.99 6.78
CA ALA A 276 -8.93 12.02 5.74
C ALA A 276 -9.46 13.37 6.21
N THR A 277 -10.23 13.40 7.30
CA THR A 277 -11.00 14.59 7.73
C THR A 277 -10.63 15.08 9.12
N ALA A 278 -9.78 14.35 9.86
CA ALA A 278 -9.21 14.81 11.12
C ALA A 278 -8.56 16.20 10.97
N GLU A 279 -8.85 17.08 11.93
CA GLU A 279 -8.33 18.45 12.02
C GLU A 279 -6.87 18.51 12.47
#